data_AF-A0A1S4A4H1-F1
#
_entry.id   AF-A0A1S4A4H1-F1
#
_cell.length_a   1.000
_cell.length_b   1.000
_cell.length_c   1.000
_cell.angle_alpha   90.00
_cell.angle_beta   90.00
_cell.angle_gamma   90.00
#
_symmetry.space_group_name_H-M   'P 1'
#
loop_
_entity.id
_entity.type
_entity.pdbx_description
1 polymer ?
#
loop_
_entity_poly.entity_id
_entity_poly.type
_entity_poly.pdbx_seq_one_letter_code
_entity_poly.pdbx_strand_id
1 'polypeptide(L)'
;MTQRFQDVRKDLSVMKPNWMGDAVFKEMKEHWESPQFKLKSEQNKKNRDANAGASAHTDGCILHRVIWKRLKKTTGKDPSFSEFYFRTHRKEKDKSWVNEKAEAAYNKFEKNKEELLASQSASVDGETNSVSELSQLGEMDIWVLSVGGKKKGKVAGLGSVDEYD
;
A
#
# COMPACT_ATOMS: atom_id res chain seq x y z
N MET A 1 6.87 14.95 12.16
CA MET A 1 7.81 16.08 12.07
C MET A 1 7.08 17.22 11.40
N THR A 2 6.90 18.35 12.09
CA THR A 2 6.15 19.50 11.53
C THR A 2 6.94 20.10 10.36
N GLN A 3 6.23 20.67 9.37
CA GLN A 3 6.80 21.29 8.17
C GLN A 3 7.99 22.20 8.50
N ARG A 4 7.85 22.99 9.59
CA ARG A 4 8.86 23.90 10.12
C ARG A 4 10.23 23.24 10.37
N PHE A 5 10.29 22.03 10.93
CA PHE A 5 11.60 21.37 11.18
C PHE A 5 12.24 20.83 9.89
N GLN A 6 11.44 20.49 8.87
CA GLN A 6 11.97 20.04 7.59
C GLN A 6 12.64 21.19 6.84
N ASP A 7 12.04 22.37 6.89
CA ASP A 7 12.56 23.57 6.22
C ASP A 7 13.88 24.02 6.88
N VAL A 8 13.93 24.03 8.22
CA VAL A 8 15.18 24.32 8.97
C VAL A 8 16.29 23.33 8.64
N ARG A 9 15.96 22.06 8.41
CA ARG A 9 16.93 21.05 8.00
C ARG A 9 17.46 21.31 6.58
N LYS A 10 16.65 21.82 5.66
CA LYS A 10 17.12 22.12 4.29
C LYS A 10 18.08 23.31 4.29
N ASP A 11 17.82 24.28 5.15
CA ASP A 11 18.57 25.55 5.23
C ASP A 11 19.49 25.62 6.46
N LEU A 12 19.97 24.45 6.92
CA LEU A 12 20.80 24.24 8.12
C LEU A 12 22.06 25.12 8.17
N SER A 13 22.55 25.55 7.01
CA SER A 13 23.74 26.39 6.83
C SER A 13 23.43 27.88 6.73
N VAL A 14 22.17 28.28 6.54
CA VAL A 14 21.81 29.63 6.08
C VAL A 14 21.25 30.51 7.19
N MET A 15 20.33 30.01 8.04
CA MET A 15 19.80 30.81 9.16
C MET A 15 19.27 29.97 10.33
N LYS A 16 19.53 30.44 11.56
CA LYS A 16 18.79 30.00 12.74
C LYS A 16 17.37 30.60 12.71
N PRO A 17 16.32 29.82 12.96
CA PRO A 17 14.97 30.35 13.10
C PRO A 17 14.80 31.22 14.35
N ASN A 18 14.00 32.28 14.24
CA ASN A 18 13.68 33.18 15.36
C ASN A 18 12.92 32.49 16.52
N TRP A 19 12.15 31.44 16.23
CA TRP A 19 11.37 30.68 17.20
C TRP A 19 12.18 29.61 17.95
N MET A 20 13.45 29.40 17.60
CA MET A 20 14.31 28.38 18.19
C MET A 20 15.45 29.02 18.99
N GLY A 21 15.63 28.61 20.24
CA GLY A 21 16.76 29.04 21.08
C GLY A 21 18.11 28.59 20.50
N ASP A 22 19.18 29.34 20.75
CA ASP A 22 20.51 29.04 20.21
C ASP A 22 21.05 27.69 20.65
N ALA A 23 20.88 27.34 21.93
CA ALA A 23 21.30 26.05 22.48
C ALA A 23 20.62 24.88 21.75
N VAL A 24 19.29 24.96 21.58
CA VAL A 24 18.50 23.94 20.89
C VAL A 24 18.91 23.83 19.42
N PHE A 25 19.11 24.95 18.72
CA PHE A 25 19.56 24.92 17.33
C PHE A 25 20.93 24.27 17.16
N LYS A 26 21.87 24.59 18.07
CA LYS A 26 23.20 23.98 18.08
C LYS A 26 23.13 22.47 18.26
N GLU A 27 22.39 21.99 19.26
CA GLU A 27 22.21 20.54 19.51
C GLU A 27 21.57 19.83 18.32
N MET A 28 20.53 20.43 17.70
CA MET A 28 19.87 19.84 16.53
C MET A 28 20.79 19.78 15.32
N LYS A 29 21.59 20.83 15.10
CA LYS A 29 22.60 20.87 14.04
C LYS A 29 23.65 19.79 14.25
N GLU A 30 24.19 19.65 15.46
CA GLU A 30 25.15 18.58 15.80
C GLU A 30 24.54 17.19 15.58
N HIS A 31 23.29 16.97 16.00
CA HIS A 31 22.60 15.70 15.79
C HIS A 31 22.40 15.38 14.30
N TRP A 32 21.94 16.36 13.50
CA TRP A 32 21.70 16.15 12.07
C TRP A 32 22.99 16.02 11.26
N GLU A 33 24.08 16.65 11.69
CA GLU A 33 25.39 16.48 11.08
C GLU A 33 26.11 15.18 11.50
N SER A 34 25.63 14.53 12.57
CA SER A 34 26.24 13.30 13.09
C SER A 34 26.28 12.17 12.03
N PRO A 35 27.37 11.38 11.99
CA PRO A 35 27.49 10.26 11.04
C PRO A 35 26.34 9.25 11.17
N GLN A 36 25.91 8.96 12.40
CA GLN A 36 24.82 8.03 12.69
C GLN A 36 23.50 8.49 12.04
N PHE A 37 23.18 9.78 12.17
CA PHE A 37 21.96 10.33 11.60
C PHE A 37 22.01 10.36 10.07
N LYS A 38 23.13 10.79 9.48
CA LYS A 38 23.31 10.80 8.02
C LYS A 38 23.18 9.40 7.43
N LEU A 39 23.82 8.41 8.04
CA LEU A 39 23.73 7.01 7.60
C LEU A 39 22.29 6.49 7.66
N LYS A 40 21.57 6.74 8.76
CA LYS A 40 20.16 6.36 8.89
C LYS A 40 19.28 7.10 7.88
N SER A 41 19.55 8.38 7.63
CA SER A 41 18.82 9.20 6.66
C SER A 41 18.99 8.69 5.23
N GLU A 42 20.22 8.37 4.82
CA GLU A 42 20.51 7.81 3.50
C GLU A 42 19.91 6.41 3.33
N GLN A 43 19.99 5.56 4.37
CA GLN A 43 19.33 4.25 4.33
C GLN A 43 17.82 4.39 4.18
N ASN A 44 17.19 5.32 4.91
CA ASN A 44 15.76 5.58 4.80
C ASN A 44 15.36 6.13 3.42
N LYS A 45 16.21 6.95 2.81
CA LYS A 45 16.03 7.44 1.44
C LYS A 45 16.06 6.27 0.45
N LYS A 46 17.10 5.44 0.50
CA LYS A 46 17.21 4.21 -0.32
C LYS A 46 16.01 3.29 -0.14
N ASN A 47 15.55 3.08 1.10
CA ASN A 47 14.38 2.25 1.39
C ASN A 47 13.11 2.82 0.75
N ARG A 48 12.91 4.14 0.80
CA ARG A 48 11.76 4.80 0.17
C ARG A 48 11.81 4.69 -1.35
N ASP A 49 12.99 4.90 -1.94
CA ASP A 49 13.18 4.84 -3.39
C ASP A 49 12.99 3.40 -3.89
N ALA A 50 13.53 2.40 -3.19
CA ALA A 50 13.32 0.98 -3.48
C ALA A 50 11.85 0.54 -3.31
N ASN A 51 11.12 1.14 -2.37
CA ASN A 51 9.70 0.86 -2.19
C ASN A 51 8.88 1.31 -3.41
N ALA A 52 9.34 2.32 -4.17
CA ALA A 52 8.69 2.88 -5.38
C ALA A 52 7.16 3.07 -5.22
N GLY A 53 6.74 3.53 -4.04
CA GLY A 53 5.33 3.72 -3.73
C GLY A 53 4.51 2.44 -3.58
N ALA A 54 5.08 1.28 -3.28
CA ALA A 54 4.31 0.03 -3.11
C ALA A 54 3.23 0.08 -2.01
N SER A 55 3.23 1.14 -1.18
CA SER A 55 2.19 1.42 -0.18
C SER A 55 1.37 2.68 -0.49
N ALA A 56 1.54 3.26 -1.68
CA ALA A 56 0.81 4.45 -2.09
C ALA A 56 -0.67 4.11 -2.34
N HIS A 57 -1.55 4.93 -1.77
CA HIS A 57 -3.01 4.86 -1.92
C HIS A 57 -3.57 6.29 -1.78
N THR A 58 -4.80 6.53 -2.23
CA THR A 58 -5.39 7.87 -2.33
C THR A 58 -6.19 8.30 -1.11
N ASP A 59 -6.48 7.39 -0.18
CA ASP A 59 -7.38 7.65 0.94
C ASP A 59 -6.75 8.33 2.18
N GLY A 60 -5.48 8.74 2.06
CA GLY A 60 -4.79 9.51 3.09
C GLY A 60 -4.65 8.74 4.41
N CYS A 61 -5.26 9.24 5.48
CA CYS A 61 -5.20 8.64 6.82
C CYS A 61 -6.42 7.77 7.17
N ILE A 62 -7.31 7.52 6.21
CA ILE A 62 -8.51 6.70 6.44
C ILE A 62 -8.13 5.23 6.39
N LEU A 63 -8.51 4.48 7.43
CA LEU A 63 -8.30 3.04 7.50
C LEU A 63 -9.12 2.33 6.40
N HIS A 64 -8.52 1.35 5.72
CA HIS A 64 -9.17 0.57 4.65
C HIS A 64 -10.48 -0.09 5.09
N ARG A 65 -10.59 -0.59 6.33
CA ARG A 65 -11.87 -1.10 6.87
C ARG A 65 -13.00 -0.08 6.87
N VAL A 66 -12.67 1.20 7.10
CA VAL A 66 -13.64 2.29 7.10
C VAL A 66 -14.09 2.57 5.68
N ILE A 67 -13.17 2.51 4.71
CA ILE A 67 -13.51 2.61 3.28
C ILE A 67 -14.43 1.45 2.86
N TRP A 68 -14.13 0.22 3.26
CA TRP A 68 -14.99 -0.95 2.99
C TRP A 68 -16.40 -0.77 3.55
N LYS A 69 -16.53 -0.38 4.83
CA LYS A 69 -17.82 -0.10 5.47
C LYS A 69 -18.59 1.02 4.76
N ARG A 70 -17.89 2.06 4.30
CA ARG A 70 -18.50 3.17 3.54
C ARG A 70 -18.99 2.70 2.18
N LEU A 71 -18.21 1.90 1.45
CA LEU A 71 -18.63 1.29 0.17
C LEU A 71 -19.88 0.43 0.37
N LYS A 72 -19.89 -0.44 1.39
CA LYS A 72 -21.04 -1.28 1.72
C LYS A 72 -22.31 -0.47 1.98
N LYS A 73 -22.18 0.63 2.74
CA LYS A 73 -23.29 1.52 3.04
C LYS A 73 -23.82 2.25 1.80
N THR A 74 -22.93 2.68 0.90
CA THR A 74 -23.31 3.44 -0.30
C THR A 74 -23.95 2.54 -1.35
N THR A 75 -23.39 1.35 -1.60
CA THR A 75 -23.88 0.42 -2.63
C THR A 75 -25.06 -0.43 -2.12
N GLY A 76 -25.23 -0.54 -0.80
CA GLY A 76 -26.26 -1.39 -0.18
C GLY A 76 -25.97 -2.90 -0.31
N LYS A 77 -24.78 -3.26 -0.81
CA LYS A 77 -24.30 -4.63 -1.02
C LYS A 77 -22.87 -4.73 -0.51
N ASP A 78 -22.41 -5.95 -0.27
CA ASP A 78 -21.00 -6.15 0.09
C ASP A 78 -20.09 -5.78 -1.09
N PRO A 79 -19.07 -4.92 -0.89
CA PRO A 79 -18.20 -4.48 -1.97
C PRO A 79 -17.40 -5.65 -2.57
N SER A 80 -17.15 -5.61 -3.87
CA SER A 80 -16.14 -6.50 -4.46
C SER A 80 -14.72 -6.05 -4.11
N PHE A 81 -13.75 -6.96 -4.23
CA PHE A 81 -12.34 -6.57 -4.03
C PHE A 81 -11.94 -5.50 -5.05
N SER A 82 -12.39 -5.61 -6.31
CA SER A 82 -12.10 -4.63 -7.35
C SER A 82 -12.65 -3.25 -7.05
N GLU A 83 -13.89 -3.14 -6.55
CA GLU A 83 -14.49 -1.85 -6.14
C GLU A 83 -13.65 -1.18 -5.04
N PHE A 84 -13.27 -1.96 -4.03
CA PHE A 84 -12.41 -1.49 -2.95
C PHE A 84 -11.03 -1.06 -3.46
N TYR A 85 -10.40 -1.88 -4.31
CA TYR A 85 -9.05 -1.62 -4.81
C TYR A 85 -9.01 -0.39 -5.73
N PHE A 86 -10.02 -0.22 -6.60
CA PHE A 86 -10.14 0.99 -7.41
C PHE A 86 -10.36 2.23 -6.56
N ARG A 87 -11.15 2.15 -5.49
CA ARG A 87 -11.38 3.29 -4.60
C ARG A 87 -10.10 3.77 -3.91
N THR A 88 -9.23 2.84 -3.55
CA THR A 88 -8.02 3.07 -2.74
C THR A 88 -6.77 3.32 -3.59
N HIS A 89 -6.67 2.73 -4.79
CA HIS A 89 -5.46 2.73 -5.62
C HIS A 89 -5.65 3.42 -6.98
N ARG A 90 -6.79 4.07 -7.23
CA ARG A 90 -6.98 5.01 -8.34
C ARG A 90 -7.26 6.41 -7.83
N LYS A 91 -6.86 7.40 -8.63
CA LYS A 91 -7.12 8.82 -8.40
C LYS A 91 -8.56 9.13 -8.76
N GLU A 92 -9.24 9.91 -7.94
CA GLU A 92 -10.68 10.16 -8.12
C GLU A 92 -10.99 10.97 -9.39
N LYS A 93 -10.09 11.89 -9.77
CA LYS A 93 -10.32 12.84 -10.86
C LYS A 93 -10.25 12.21 -12.25
N ASP A 94 -9.24 11.40 -12.51
CA ASP A 94 -8.91 10.83 -13.82
C ASP A 94 -9.00 9.31 -13.86
N LYS A 95 -9.31 8.68 -12.71
CA LYS A 95 -9.35 7.22 -12.51
C LYS A 95 -8.03 6.52 -12.89
N SER A 96 -6.92 7.25 -12.95
CA SER A 96 -5.59 6.69 -13.20
C SER A 96 -5.05 5.99 -11.95
N TRP A 97 -4.18 5.02 -12.14
CA TRP A 97 -3.51 4.32 -11.04
C TRP A 97 -2.61 5.26 -10.24
N VAL A 98 -2.46 4.99 -8.95
CA VAL A 98 -1.52 5.71 -8.07
C VAL A 98 -0.07 5.50 -8.49
N ASN A 99 0.26 4.34 -9.03
CA ASN A 99 1.54 3.99 -9.63
C ASN A 99 1.43 2.71 -10.48
N GLU A 100 2.49 2.44 -11.25
CA GLU A 100 2.62 1.24 -12.10
C GLU A 100 2.55 -0.07 -11.30
N LYS A 101 3.01 -0.08 -10.04
CA LYS A 101 2.94 -1.27 -9.18
C LYS A 101 1.49 -1.64 -8.82
N ALA A 102 0.65 -0.65 -8.52
CA ALA A 102 -0.75 -0.90 -8.19
C ALA A 102 -1.50 -1.46 -9.41
N GLU A 103 -1.21 -0.93 -10.60
CA GLU A 103 -1.71 -1.43 -11.88
C GLU A 103 -1.27 -2.86 -12.15
N ALA A 104 0.04 -3.12 -12.07
CA ALA A 104 0.60 -4.44 -12.32
C ALA A 104 0.04 -5.51 -11.36
N ALA A 105 -0.16 -5.16 -10.08
CA ALA A 105 -0.76 -6.04 -9.10
C ALA A 105 -2.22 -6.39 -9.45
N TYR A 106 -3.00 -5.39 -9.89
CA TYR A 106 -4.38 -5.62 -10.34
C TYR A 106 -4.46 -6.45 -11.61
N ASN A 107 -3.61 -6.17 -12.60
CA ASN A 107 -3.57 -6.93 -13.86
C ASN A 107 -3.19 -8.40 -13.61
N LYS A 108 -2.28 -8.66 -12.66
CA LYS A 108 -1.95 -10.03 -12.24
C LYS A 108 -3.14 -10.72 -11.55
N PHE A 109 -3.90 -9.98 -10.74
CA PHE A 109 -5.13 -10.48 -10.12
C PHE A 109 -6.19 -10.87 -11.15
N GLU A 110 -6.48 -10.00 -12.12
CA GLU A 110 -7.43 -10.30 -13.19
C GLU A 110 -6.99 -11.53 -13.99
N LYS A 111 -5.70 -11.59 -14.37
CA LYS A 111 -5.14 -12.75 -15.06
C LYS A 111 -5.32 -14.05 -14.26
N ASN A 112 -4.98 -14.03 -12.98
CA ASN A 112 -5.15 -15.21 -12.11
C ASN A 112 -6.63 -15.61 -11.96
N LYS A 113 -7.53 -14.62 -11.88
CA LYS A 113 -8.98 -14.84 -11.82
C LYS A 113 -9.50 -15.49 -13.12
N GLU A 114 -9.05 -15.01 -14.28
CA GLU A 114 -9.38 -15.60 -15.58
C GLU A 114 -8.84 -17.02 -15.74
N GLU A 115 -7.59 -17.28 -15.36
CA GLU A 115 -6.97 -18.62 -15.42
C GLU A 115 -7.71 -19.63 -14.53
N LEU A 116 -8.18 -19.20 -13.35
CA LEU A 116 -9.01 -20.01 -12.46
C LEU A 116 -10.38 -20.32 -13.08
N LEU A 117 -11.05 -19.33 -13.66
CA LEU A 117 -12.34 -19.53 -14.34
C LEU A 117 -12.19 -20.46 -15.55
N ALA A 118 -11.12 -20.33 -16.32
CA ALA A 118 -10.84 -21.19 -17.46
C ALA A 118 -10.57 -22.65 -17.03
N SER A 119 -9.78 -22.84 -15.97
CA SER A 119 -9.48 -24.18 -15.42
C SER A 119 -10.73 -24.87 -14.88
N GLN A 120 -11.68 -24.14 -14.29
CA GLN A 120 -12.97 -24.67 -13.85
C GLN A 120 -13.82 -25.17 -15.03
N SER A 121 -13.85 -24.41 -16.13
CA SER A 121 -14.61 -24.78 -17.33
C SER A 121 -14.05 -25.99 -18.08
N ALA A 122 -12.74 -26.24 -17.98
CA ALA A 122 -12.06 -27.36 -18.63
C ALA A 122 -12.12 -28.68 -17.83
N SER A 123 -12.44 -28.63 -16.53
CA SER A 123 -12.41 -29.78 -15.62
C SER A 123 -13.73 -30.59 -15.58
N VAL A 124 -14.60 -30.44 -16.57
CA VAL A 124 -15.89 -31.17 -16.63
C VAL A 124 -15.71 -32.67 -16.92
N ASP A 125 -14.53 -33.10 -17.39
CA ASP A 125 -14.21 -34.51 -17.62
C ASP A 125 -13.02 -34.99 -16.75
N GLY A 126 -13.32 -35.65 -15.63
CA GLY A 126 -12.37 -36.55 -14.94
C GLY A 126 -11.50 -35.95 -13.83
N GLU A 127 -11.98 -36.11 -12.59
CA GLU A 127 -11.23 -36.40 -11.36
C GLU A 127 -9.79 -35.87 -11.20
N THR A 128 -9.61 -34.71 -10.54
CA THR A 128 -8.44 -34.47 -9.65
C THR A 128 -8.84 -33.56 -8.46
N ASN A 129 -8.52 -34.00 -7.24
CA ASN A 129 -8.81 -33.31 -5.97
C ASN A 129 -8.15 -31.91 -5.82
N SER A 130 -7.26 -31.50 -6.73
CA SER A 130 -6.55 -30.21 -6.62
C SER A 130 -7.28 -29.06 -7.32
N VAL A 131 -8.12 -29.35 -8.32
CA VAL A 131 -8.90 -28.33 -9.05
C VAL A 131 -10.13 -27.88 -8.25
N SER A 132 -10.61 -28.73 -7.33
CA SER A 132 -11.76 -28.41 -6.47
C SER A 132 -11.43 -27.45 -5.32
N GLU A 133 -10.18 -27.40 -4.83
CA GLU A 133 -9.76 -26.42 -3.82
C GLU A 133 -9.59 -25.01 -4.42
N LEU A 134 -9.15 -24.91 -5.68
CA LEU A 134 -8.99 -23.66 -6.40
C LEU A 134 -10.33 -23.06 -6.88
N SER A 135 -11.37 -23.88 -7.05
CA SER A 135 -12.69 -23.44 -7.51
C SER A 135 -13.56 -22.80 -6.42
N GLN A 136 -13.16 -22.88 -5.16
CA GLN A 136 -13.84 -22.28 -4.02
C GLN A 136 -13.19 -21.00 -3.49
N LEU A 137 -12.07 -20.56 -4.08
CA LEU A 137 -11.34 -19.37 -3.63
C LEU A 137 -12.18 -18.10 -3.84
N GLY A 138 -12.33 -17.31 -2.79
CA GLY A 138 -12.94 -15.99 -2.88
C GLY A 138 -12.02 -15.01 -3.62
N GLU A 139 -12.55 -13.85 -4.04
CA GLU A 139 -11.74 -12.81 -4.70
C GLU A 139 -10.54 -12.39 -3.84
N MET A 140 -10.70 -12.38 -2.52
CA MET A 140 -9.62 -12.07 -1.58
C MET A 140 -8.48 -13.09 -1.61
N ASP A 141 -8.80 -14.39 -1.74
CA ASP A 141 -7.78 -15.42 -1.78
C ASP A 141 -6.99 -15.37 -3.09
N ILE A 142 -7.69 -15.13 -4.21
CA ILE A 142 -7.07 -14.90 -5.52
C ILE A 142 -6.13 -13.70 -5.45
N TRP A 143 -6.54 -12.62 -4.78
CA TRP A 143 -5.68 -11.46 -4.55
C TRP A 143 -4.42 -11.83 -3.75
N VAL A 144 -4.58 -12.55 -2.64
CA VAL A 144 -3.47 -13.00 -1.78
C VAL A 144 -2.44 -13.80 -2.60
N LEU A 145 -2.90 -14.75 -3.43
CA LEU A 145 -2.02 -15.51 -4.33
C LEU A 145 -1.32 -14.61 -5.35
N SER A 146 -2.07 -13.64 -5.91
CA SER A 146 -1.57 -12.71 -6.93
C SER A 146 -0.42 -11.85 -6.40
N VAL A 147 -0.50 -11.38 -5.15
CA VAL A 147 0.55 -10.54 -4.56
C VAL A 147 1.68 -11.32 -3.86
N GLY A 148 1.66 -12.65 -3.94
CA GLY A 148 2.70 -13.51 -3.37
C GLY A 148 2.51 -13.85 -1.89
N GLY A 149 1.26 -13.81 -1.40
CA GLY A 149 0.89 -14.23 -0.05
C GLY A 149 1.07 -13.17 1.03
N LYS A 150 0.93 -13.61 2.28
CA LYS A 150 1.13 -12.78 3.48
C LYS A 150 2.62 -12.64 3.77
N LYS A 151 3.10 -11.41 3.90
CA LYS A 151 4.47 -11.10 4.36
C LYS A 151 4.40 -10.40 5.70
N LYS A 152 5.01 -10.99 6.74
CA LYS A 152 4.95 -10.49 8.14
C LYS A 152 3.50 -10.27 8.62
N GLY A 153 2.61 -11.19 8.27
CA GLY A 153 1.19 -11.13 8.64
C GLY A 153 0.33 -10.15 7.85
N LYS A 154 0.87 -9.49 6.81
CA LYS A 154 0.14 -8.50 6.01
C LYS A 154 0.10 -8.87 4.53
N VAL A 155 -1.02 -8.58 3.89
CA VAL A 155 -1.19 -8.70 2.43
C VAL A 155 -1.00 -7.33 1.77
N ALA A 156 -0.23 -7.28 0.68
CA ALA A 156 -0.05 -6.05 -0.08
C ALA A 156 -1.41 -5.55 -0.63
N GLY A 157 -1.67 -4.25 -0.55
CA GLY A 157 -2.91 -3.64 -1.08
C GLY A 157 -4.16 -3.77 -0.20
N LEU A 158 -4.22 -4.70 0.76
CA LEU A 158 -5.41 -4.88 1.63
C LEU A 158 -5.43 -3.97 2.86
N GLY A 159 -4.28 -3.53 3.34
CA GLY A 159 -4.18 -2.61 4.47
C GLY A 159 -4.64 -3.23 5.79
N SER A 160 -5.87 -2.93 6.22
CA SER A 160 -6.48 -3.45 7.46
C SER A 160 -7.74 -4.27 7.21
N VAL A 161 -7.97 -4.68 5.96
CA VAL A 161 -9.13 -5.50 5.57
C VAL A 161 -8.84 -6.98 5.83
N ASP A 162 -7.57 -7.38 5.84
CA ASP A 162 -7.10 -8.76 6.07
C ASP A 162 -6.96 -9.15 7.55
N GLU A 163 -7.22 -8.24 8.49
CA GLU A 163 -6.90 -8.43 9.92
C GLU A 163 -8.00 -9.15 10.72
N TYR A 164 -9.19 -9.44 10.18
CA TYR A 164 -10.23 -10.21 10.88
C TYR A 164 -11.14 -10.99 9.92
N ASP A 165 -11.03 -12.33 9.97
CA ASP A 165 -12.13 -13.30 9.79
C ASP A 165 -12.41 -13.93 11.15
#